data_AF-A0A251SEX7-F1
#
_entry.id   AF-A0A251SEX7-F1
#
_cell.length_a   1.000
_cell.length_b   1.000
_cell.length_c   1.000
_cell.angle_alpha   90.00
_cell.angle_beta   90.00
_cell.angle_gamma   90.00
#
_symmetry.space_group_name_H-M   'P 1'
#
loop_
_entity.id
_entity.type
_entity.pdbx_description
1 polymer ?
#
loop_
_entity_poly.entity_id
_entity_poly.type
_entity_poly.pdbx_seq_one_letter_code
_entity_poly.pdbx_strand_id
1 'polypeptide(L)'
;MEFSPRAAELTTLLESRISNFYTNFQVDEIGRVVSVGDGIARVYGLNEIQAGEMVEFASGVKGIALNLENENVGIVVFGSDTAIKEGDLVKRTGSIVDVPAGKAMLGRVVDALGVPIDGRGALSDHERRRVEVKAPGIIEWHNTHGNRSRHERLSQCIIEVWQSKENS
;
A
#
# COMPACT_ATOMS: atom_id res chain seq x y z
N MET A 1 -7.82 -10.70 51.19
CA MET A 1 -7.28 -10.11 49.95
C MET A 1 -8.45 -9.51 49.20
N GLU A 2 -8.67 -8.21 49.38
CA GLU A 2 -9.79 -7.49 48.77
C GLU A 2 -9.35 -7.07 47.36
N PHE A 3 -9.90 -7.70 46.32
CA PHE A 3 -9.63 -7.34 44.94
C PHE A 3 -10.39 -6.04 44.62
N SER A 4 -9.64 -4.96 44.41
CA SER A 4 -10.16 -3.64 44.07
C SER A 4 -11.14 -3.70 42.88
N PRO A 5 -12.34 -3.10 42.96
CA PRO A 5 -13.37 -3.17 41.91
C PRO A 5 -12.90 -2.58 40.57
N ARG A 6 -11.91 -1.68 40.60
CA ARG A 6 -11.27 -1.12 39.39
C ARG A 6 -10.48 -2.16 38.58
N ALA A 7 -9.95 -3.19 39.24
CA ALA A 7 -9.23 -4.25 38.55
C ALA A 7 -10.19 -5.16 37.77
N ALA A 8 -11.38 -5.42 38.33
CA ALA A 8 -12.40 -6.23 37.66
C ALA A 8 -12.94 -5.57 36.38
N GLU A 9 -13.14 -4.24 36.38
CA GLU A 9 -13.57 -3.49 35.19
C GLU A 9 -12.50 -3.46 34.08
N LEU A 10 -11.22 -3.45 34.45
CA LEU A 10 -10.12 -3.52 33.48
C LEU A 10 -9.99 -4.90 32.85
N THR A 11 -10.20 -5.97 33.63
CA THR A 11 -10.16 -7.35 33.13
C THR A 11 -11.31 -7.61 32.16
N THR A 12 -12.53 -7.20 32.49
CA THR A 12 -13.69 -7.38 31.58
C THR A 12 -13.57 -6.56 30.30
N LEU A 13 -12.98 -5.36 30.38
CA LEU A 13 -12.68 -4.55 29.19
C LEU A 13 -11.62 -5.22 28.30
N LEU A 14 -10.58 -5.83 28.88
CA LEU A 14 -9.57 -6.60 28.16
C LEU A 14 -10.16 -7.86 27.53
N GLU A 15 -10.96 -8.62 28.28
CA GLU A 15 -11.68 -9.81 27.79
C GLU A 15 -12.62 -9.45 26.64
N SER A 16 -13.36 -8.34 26.75
CA SER A 16 -14.24 -7.85 25.70
C SER A 16 -13.47 -7.45 24.45
N ARG A 17 -12.29 -6.83 24.58
CA ARG A 17 -11.43 -6.49 23.43
C ARG A 17 -10.87 -7.74 22.75
N ILE A 18 -10.45 -8.75 23.52
CA ILE A 18 -9.92 -10.00 22.98
C ILE A 18 -11.03 -10.78 22.27
N SER A 19 -12.22 -10.90 22.88
CA SER A 19 -13.34 -11.64 22.28
C SER A 19 -13.85 -10.99 20.99
N ASN A 20 -13.89 -9.66 20.91
CA ASN A 20 -14.26 -8.95 19.67
C ASN A 20 -13.19 -9.08 18.57
N PHE A 21 -11.92 -9.33 18.93
CA PHE A 21 -10.83 -9.48 17.97
C PHE A 21 -10.89 -10.84 17.24
N TYR A 22 -11.36 -11.90 17.90
CA TYR A 22 -11.45 -13.24 17.30
C TYR A 22 -12.61 -13.39 16.30
N THR A 23 -13.72 -12.67 16.48
CA THR A 23 -14.95 -12.87 15.69
C THR A 23 -14.95 -12.17 14.33
N ASN A 24 -14.04 -11.21 14.09
CA ASN A 24 -13.98 -10.46 12.83
C ASN A 24 -13.04 -11.07 11.77
N PHE A 25 -12.46 -12.24 12.02
CA PHE A 25 -11.66 -12.93 11.00
C PHE A 25 -12.59 -13.66 10.02
N GLN A 26 -13.11 -12.94 9.03
CA GLN A 26 -13.72 -13.56 7.87
C GLN A 26 -12.64 -14.36 7.12
N VAL A 27 -12.88 -15.66 6.95
CA VAL A 27 -11.94 -16.60 6.29
C VAL A 27 -11.64 -16.17 4.85
N ASP A 28 -12.54 -15.42 4.20
CA ASP A 28 -12.36 -14.85 2.85
C ASP A 28 -11.25 -13.79 2.74
N GLU A 29 -10.80 -13.23 3.87
CA GLU A 29 -9.81 -12.15 3.88
C GLU A 29 -8.38 -12.64 4.08
N ILE A 30 -8.19 -13.95 4.25
CA ILE A 30 -6.90 -14.58 4.50
C ILE A 30 -6.50 -15.44 3.30
N GLY A 31 -5.29 -15.21 2.82
CA GLY A 31 -4.60 -16.04 1.84
C GLY A 31 -3.42 -16.78 2.43
N ARG A 32 -2.89 -17.73 1.67
CA ARG A 32 -1.67 -18.47 2.02
C ARG A 32 -0.64 -18.42 0.91
N VAL A 33 0.61 -18.09 1.25
CA VAL A 33 1.70 -18.04 0.27
C VAL A 33 1.99 -19.46 -0.24
N VAL A 34 1.96 -19.63 -1.56
CA VAL A 34 2.33 -20.88 -2.23
C VAL A 34 3.81 -20.86 -2.56
N SER A 35 4.29 -19.75 -3.13
CA SER A 35 5.69 -19.56 -3.51
C SER A 35 6.05 -18.07 -3.49
N VAL A 36 7.33 -17.79 -3.28
CA VAL A 36 7.90 -16.44 -3.35
C VAL A 36 9.20 -16.48 -4.16
N GLY A 37 9.40 -15.52 -5.05
CA GLY A 37 10.61 -15.38 -5.85
C GLY A 37 10.68 -14.03 -6.56
N ASP A 38 11.87 -13.44 -6.64
CA ASP A 38 12.14 -12.16 -7.30
C ASP A 38 11.19 -11.01 -6.87
N GLY A 39 10.80 -10.99 -5.60
CA GLY A 39 9.86 -9.98 -5.07
C GLY A 39 8.39 -10.20 -5.46
N ILE A 40 8.06 -11.35 -6.07
CA ILE A 40 6.68 -11.74 -6.41
C ILE A 40 6.29 -12.93 -5.53
N ALA A 41 5.18 -12.78 -4.82
CA ALA A 41 4.55 -13.84 -4.05
C ALA A 41 3.29 -14.34 -4.77
N ARG A 42 3.18 -15.66 -4.92
CA ARG A 42 1.94 -16.32 -5.35
C ARG A 42 1.17 -16.73 -4.11
N VAL A 43 -0.05 -16.27 -3.99
CA VAL A 43 -0.90 -16.50 -2.82
C VAL A 43 -2.17 -17.21 -3.26
N TYR A 44 -2.54 -18.27 -2.54
CA TYR A 44 -3.80 -18.98 -2.73
C TYR A 44 -4.87 -18.39 -1.80
N GLY A 45 -6.09 -18.25 -2.31
CA GLY A 45 -7.23 -17.65 -1.61
C GLY A 45 -7.43 -16.17 -1.95
N LEU A 46 -7.91 -15.37 -0.99
CA LEU A 46 -8.25 -13.95 -1.18
C LEU A 46 -9.33 -13.72 -2.26
N ASN A 47 -10.48 -14.42 -2.17
CA ASN A 47 -11.50 -14.44 -3.23
C ASN A 47 -12.02 -13.03 -3.62
N GLU A 48 -12.12 -12.12 -2.66
CA GLU A 48 -12.73 -10.80 -2.87
C GLU A 48 -11.69 -9.68 -3.03
N ILE A 49 -10.41 -10.01 -3.30
CA ILE A 49 -9.36 -8.99 -3.44
C ILE A 49 -9.48 -8.22 -4.76
N GLN A 50 -9.23 -6.91 -4.70
CA GLN A 50 -9.24 -6.04 -5.87
C GLN A 50 -7.83 -5.85 -6.45
N ALA A 51 -7.75 -5.58 -7.75
CA ALA A 51 -6.48 -5.22 -8.38
C ALA A 51 -6.02 -3.86 -7.83
N GLY A 52 -4.73 -3.75 -7.51
CA GLY A 52 -4.17 -2.55 -6.87
C GLY A 52 -4.45 -2.46 -5.37
N GLU A 53 -5.03 -3.49 -4.74
CA GLU A 53 -5.27 -3.51 -3.31
C GLU A 53 -3.99 -3.80 -2.50
N MET A 54 -3.88 -3.16 -1.33
CA MET A 54 -2.79 -3.39 -0.41
C MET A 54 -3.03 -4.65 0.44
N VAL A 55 -1.99 -5.46 0.56
CA VAL A 55 -1.96 -6.64 1.41
C VAL A 55 -0.81 -6.58 2.41
N GLU A 56 -0.96 -7.31 3.50
CA GLU A 56 0.04 -7.45 4.55
C GLU A 56 0.35 -8.93 4.80
N PHE A 57 1.62 -9.27 4.76
CA PHE A 57 2.13 -10.60 5.08
C PHE A 57 2.26 -10.75 6.61
N ALA A 58 2.24 -11.98 7.12
CA ALA A 58 2.46 -12.27 8.54
C ALA A 58 3.77 -11.69 9.09
N SER A 59 4.79 -11.56 8.24
CA SER A 59 6.08 -10.95 8.56
C SER A 59 6.05 -9.42 8.70
N GLY A 60 4.89 -8.78 8.46
CA GLY A 60 4.71 -7.31 8.47
C GLY A 60 5.14 -6.62 7.18
N VAL A 61 5.62 -7.38 6.20
CA VAL A 61 5.92 -6.88 4.85
C VAL A 61 4.60 -6.56 4.15
N LYS A 62 4.59 -5.51 3.33
CA LYS A 62 3.40 -5.11 2.57
C LYS A 62 3.55 -5.48 1.11
N GLY A 63 2.43 -5.62 0.41
CA GLY A 63 2.41 -5.89 -1.01
C GLY A 63 1.20 -5.28 -1.71
N ILE A 64 1.20 -5.36 -3.04
CA ILE A 64 0.05 -5.00 -3.88
C ILE A 64 -0.33 -6.21 -4.73
N ALA A 65 -1.63 -6.48 -4.80
CA ALA A 65 -2.19 -7.45 -5.73
C ALA A 65 -2.21 -6.86 -7.15
N LEU A 66 -1.51 -7.52 -8.09
CA LEU A 66 -1.48 -7.10 -9.50
C LEU A 66 -2.23 -8.07 -10.41
N ASN A 67 -2.00 -9.37 -10.23
CA ASN A 67 -2.60 -10.41 -11.07
C ASN A 67 -3.65 -11.18 -10.26
N LEU A 68 -4.89 -11.21 -10.76
CA LEU A 68 -6.00 -11.91 -10.14
C LEU A 68 -6.38 -13.12 -11.01
N GLU A 69 -6.01 -14.32 -10.57
CA GLU A 69 -6.50 -15.58 -11.15
C GLU A 69 -7.55 -16.18 -10.20
N ASN A 70 -8.39 -17.10 -10.70
CA ASN A 70 -9.51 -17.64 -9.93
C ASN A 70 -9.10 -18.42 -8.66
N GLU A 71 -7.86 -18.91 -8.61
CA GLU A 71 -7.32 -19.67 -7.48
C GLU A 71 -6.01 -19.09 -6.94
N ASN A 72 -5.35 -18.21 -7.70
CA ASN A 72 -4.06 -17.64 -7.33
C ASN A 72 -4.05 -16.14 -7.53
N VAL A 73 -3.42 -15.44 -6.60
CA VAL A 73 -3.20 -14.00 -6.67
C VAL A 73 -1.70 -13.75 -6.73
N GLY A 74 -1.29 -12.98 -7.74
CA GLY A 74 0.08 -12.48 -7.89
C GLY A 74 0.24 -11.17 -7.12
N ILE A 75 1.06 -11.21 -6.07
CA ILE A 75 1.31 -10.08 -5.18
C ILE A 75 2.76 -9.64 -5.37
N VAL A 76 2.96 -8.36 -5.65
CA VAL A 76 4.30 -7.75 -5.61
C VAL A 76 4.59 -7.29 -4.20
N VAL A 77 5.74 -7.70 -3.70
CA VAL A 77 6.19 -7.44 -2.33
C VAL A 77 6.97 -6.13 -2.28
N PHE A 78 6.65 -5.28 -1.30
CA PHE A 78 7.42 -4.08 -0.97
C PHE A 78 8.43 -4.37 0.13
N GLY A 79 9.70 -4.38 -0.22
CA GLY A 79 10.80 -4.62 0.70
C GLY A 79 11.53 -5.93 0.40
N SER A 80 12.06 -6.58 1.44
CA SER A 80 12.83 -7.81 1.31
C SER A 80 11.92 -9.05 1.27
N ASP A 81 12.00 -9.83 0.19
CA ASP A 81 11.32 -11.11 0.02
C ASP A 81 11.81 -12.20 1.00
N THR A 82 13.04 -12.06 1.53
CA THR A 82 13.68 -13.04 2.42
C THR A 82 12.92 -13.27 3.74
N ALA A 83 12.08 -12.31 4.13
CA ALA A 83 11.27 -12.39 5.35
C ALA A 83 9.99 -13.23 5.15
N ILE A 84 9.61 -13.53 3.90
CA ILE A 84 8.39 -14.24 3.56
C ILE A 84 8.73 -15.70 3.28
N LYS A 85 7.93 -16.61 3.82
CA LYS A 85 8.06 -18.05 3.61
C LYS A 85 6.82 -18.64 2.97
N GLU A 86 7.01 -19.78 2.31
CA GLU A 86 5.90 -20.59 1.84
C GLU A 86 5.02 -21.02 3.01
N GLY A 87 3.71 -20.93 2.84
CA GLY A 87 2.74 -21.23 3.87
C GLY A 87 2.40 -20.07 4.80
N ASP A 88 3.07 -18.91 4.67
CA ASP A 88 2.74 -17.71 5.46
C ASP A 88 1.33 -17.20 5.15
N LEU A 89 0.74 -16.59 6.17
CA LEU A 89 -0.58 -15.97 6.06
C LEU A 89 -0.45 -14.58 5.44
N VAL A 90 -1.37 -14.27 4.55
CA VAL A 90 -1.51 -12.96 3.92
C VAL A 90 -2.89 -12.43 4.24
N LYS A 91 -2.95 -11.16 4.65
CA LYS A 91 -4.19 -10.48 4.97
C LYS A 91 -4.39 -9.34 3.99
N ARG A 92 -5.61 -9.19 3.51
CA ARG A 92 -5.99 -8.00 2.75
C ARG A 92 -6.29 -6.83 3.67
N THR A 93 -6.07 -5.61 3.18
CA THR A 93 -6.33 -4.38 3.95
C THR A 93 -7.66 -3.74 3.54
N GLY A 94 -8.29 -4.18 2.44
CA GLY A 94 -9.54 -3.60 1.92
C GLY A 94 -9.37 -2.19 1.32
N SER A 95 -8.13 -1.71 1.22
CA SER A 95 -7.80 -0.37 0.74
C SER A 95 -6.91 -0.47 -0.49
N ILE A 96 -7.33 0.20 -1.57
CA ILE A 96 -6.51 0.42 -2.76
C ILE A 96 -5.24 1.16 -2.33
N VAL A 97 -4.11 0.82 -2.93
CA VAL A 97 -2.83 1.44 -2.63
C VAL A 97 -2.93 2.96 -2.64
N ASP A 98 -2.51 3.53 -1.53
CA ASP A 98 -2.51 4.96 -1.32
C ASP A 98 -1.25 5.36 -0.55
N VAL A 99 -0.77 6.57 -0.85
CA VAL A 99 0.47 7.12 -0.31
C VAL A 99 0.22 8.49 0.28
N PRO A 100 0.95 8.87 1.33
CA PRO A 100 0.90 10.23 1.86
C PRO A 100 1.45 11.22 0.84
N ALA A 101 0.67 12.25 0.54
CA ALA A 101 1.01 13.34 -0.34
C ALA A 101 0.74 14.68 0.36
N GLY A 102 1.57 15.68 0.09
CA GLY A 102 1.39 17.02 0.66
C GLY A 102 2.69 17.78 0.79
N LYS A 103 2.57 19.03 1.25
CA LYS A 103 3.72 19.92 1.47
C LYS A 103 4.68 19.38 2.54
N ALA A 104 4.17 18.58 3.47
CA ALA A 104 4.96 17.93 4.51
C ALA A 104 6.06 16.98 3.99
N MET A 105 5.91 16.49 2.75
CA MET A 105 6.88 15.60 2.10
C MET A 105 8.09 16.36 1.52
N LEU A 106 7.99 17.68 1.35
CA LEU A 106 9.04 18.47 0.70
C LEU A 106 10.33 18.47 1.55
N GLY A 107 11.43 18.05 0.92
CA GLY A 107 12.75 17.99 1.56
C GLY A 107 12.95 16.84 2.55
N ARG A 108 11.99 15.90 2.61
CA ARG A 108 12.10 14.64 3.37
C ARG A 108 12.58 13.52 2.44
N VAL A 109 13.20 12.50 3.02
CA VAL A 109 13.53 11.26 2.29
C VAL A 109 12.56 10.18 2.74
N VAL A 110 11.80 9.65 1.78
CA VAL A 110 10.71 8.69 2.02
C VAL A 110 10.89 7.46 1.15
N ASP A 111 10.39 6.33 1.64
CA ASP A 111 10.26 5.09 0.89
C ASP A 111 9.07 5.14 -0.09
N ALA A 112 8.94 4.14 -0.97
CA ALA A 112 7.89 4.01 -1.97
C ALA A 112 6.46 4.03 -1.37
N LEU A 113 6.31 3.57 -0.11
CA LEU A 113 5.04 3.62 0.63
C LEU A 113 4.83 4.94 1.39
N GLY A 114 5.74 5.90 1.25
CA GLY A 114 5.70 7.20 1.92
C GLY A 114 6.13 7.17 3.39
N VAL A 115 6.80 6.10 3.82
CA VAL A 115 7.38 6.01 5.16
C VAL A 115 8.68 6.82 5.21
N PRO A 116 8.85 7.77 6.14
CA PRO A 116 10.07 8.57 6.23
C PRO A 116 11.24 7.72 6.73
N ILE A 117 12.34 7.73 5.96
CA ILE A 117 13.59 7.00 6.28
C ILE A 117 14.72 7.94 6.69
N ASP A 118 14.43 9.24 6.81
CA ASP A 118 15.40 10.27 7.17
C ASP A 118 15.66 10.44 8.68
N GLY A 119 15.01 9.63 9.53
CA GLY A 119 15.18 9.66 10.99
C GLY A 119 14.65 10.92 11.67
N ARG A 120 13.94 11.81 10.95
CA ARG A 120 13.40 13.08 11.48
C ARG A 120 12.00 12.94 12.08
N GLY A 121 11.58 11.73 12.40
CA GLY A 121 10.25 11.42 12.97
C GLY A 121 9.13 11.35 11.92
N ALA A 122 7.91 11.13 12.40
CA ALA A 122 6.72 10.95 11.55
C ALA A 122 6.34 12.24 10.78
N LEU A 123 5.66 12.06 9.64
CA LEU A 123 5.14 13.16 8.84
C LEU A 123 3.86 13.71 9.48
N SER A 124 3.84 15.01 9.78
CA SER A 124 2.64 15.73 10.22
C SER A 124 1.92 16.35 9.03
N ASP A 125 0.59 16.35 9.04
CA ASP A 125 -0.26 17.04 8.05
C ASP A 125 -0.04 16.58 6.58
N HIS A 126 -0.43 15.33 6.31
CA HIS A 126 -0.41 14.75 4.96
C HIS A 126 -1.80 14.27 4.55
N GLU A 127 -2.14 14.45 3.27
CA GLU A 127 -3.34 13.87 2.66
C GLU A 127 -2.97 12.51 2.07
N ARG A 128 -3.81 11.50 2.28
CA ARG A 128 -3.62 10.19 1.62
C ARG A 128 -4.25 10.23 0.24
N ARG A 129 -3.44 9.99 -0.80
CA ARG A 129 -3.90 9.94 -2.19
C ARG A 129 -3.65 8.57 -2.79
N ARG A 130 -4.61 8.09 -3.58
CA ARG A 130 -4.45 6.86 -4.37
C ARG A 130 -3.30 7.04 -5.35
N VAL A 131 -2.50 6.00 -5.53
CA VAL A 131 -1.38 6.02 -6.49
C VAL A 131 -1.91 6.05 -7.91
N GLU A 132 -2.94 5.28 -8.19
CA GLU A 132 -3.58 5.20 -9.49
C GLU A 132 -4.73 6.22 -9.57
N VAL A 133 -4.42 7.39 -10.11
CA VAL A 133 -5.41 8.42 -10.46
C VAL A 133 -5.45 8.56 -11.97
N LYS A 134 -6.65 8.51 -12.54
CA LYS A 134 -6.85 8.74 -13.97
C LYS A 134 -6.34 10.15 -14.33
N ALA A 135 -5.52 10.23 -15.38
CA ALA A 135 -5.02 11.51 -15.87
C ALA A 135 -6.17 12.46 -16.26
N PRO A 136 -6.00 13.78 -16.08
CA PRO A 136 -6.99 14.77 -16.48
C PRO A 136 -7.26 14.68 -17.99
N GLY A 137 -8.53 14.82 -18.38
CA GLY A 137 -8.96 14.65 -19.76
C GLY A 137 -8.57 15.83 -20.64
N ILE A 138 -8.40 15.62 -21.96
CA ILE A 138 -7.90 16.63 -22.91
C ILE A 138 -8.61 18.00 -22.86
N ILE A 139 -9.88 18.04 -22.42
CA ILE A 139 -10.68 19.27 -22.31
C ILE A 139 -10.19 20.16 -21.15
N GLU A 140 -9.58 19.56 -20.12
CA GLU A 140 -8.95 20.25 -18.99
C GLU A 140 -7.49 20.66 -19.29
N TRP A 141 -6.96 20.28 -20.46
CA TRP A 141 -5.59 20.64 -20.83
C TRP A 141 -5.55 22.08 -21.30
N HIS A 142 -4.85 22.93 -20.55
CA HIS A 142 -4.52 24.28 -21.00
C HIS A 142 -3.18 24.28 -21.73
N ASN A 143 -3.11 24.97 -22.88
CA ASN A 143 -1.87 25.18 -23.61
C ASN A 143 -0.86 25.96 -22.74
N THR A 144 0.24 25.32 -22.34
CA THR A 144 1.27 25.93 -21.50
C THR A 144 2.30 26.70 -22.35
N HIS A 145 1.91 27.84 -22.90
CA HIS A 145 2.84 28.81 -23.53
C HIS A 145 3.46 29.75 -22.47
N GLY A 146 3.94 29.18 -21.38
CA GLY A 146 4.66 29.91 -20.33
C GLY A 146 6.15 29.82 -20.56
N ASN A 147 6.85 30.95 -20.55
CA ASN A 147 8.31 31.01 -20.72
C ASN A 147 9.00 30.36 -19.52
N ARG A 148 9.22 29.04 -19.60
CA ARG A 148 9.94 28.25 -18.60
C ARG A 148 11.44 28.36 -18.82
N SER A 149 12.18 28.42 -17.73
CA SER A 149 13.63 28.59 -17.70
C SER A 149 14.33 27.45 -18.46
N ARG A 150 15.51 27.71 -19.03
CA ARG A 150 16.23 26.77 -19.92
C ARG A 150 16.53 25.38 -19.31
N HIS A 151 16.49 25.24 -17.98
CA HIS A 151 16.69 23.94 -17.30
C HIS A 151 15.47 23.01 -17.42
N GLU A 152 14.30 23.52 -17.80
CA GLU A 152 13.06 22.73 -17.92
C GLU A 152 12.89 22.06 -19.30
N ARG A 153 13.80 22.32 -20.26
CA ARG A 153 13.74 21.70 -21.61
C ARG A 153 14.06 20.21 -21.62
N LEU A 154 14.92 19.74 -20.71
CA LEU A 154 15.30 18.33 -20.63
C LEU A 154 14.13 17.45 -20.16
N SER A 155 13.29 17.99 -19.29
CA SER A 155 12.05 17.32 -18.84
C SER A 155 11.03 17.20 -19.97
N GLN A 156 10.98 18.18 -20.89
CA GLN A 156 10.09 18.16 -22.05
C GLN A 156 10.47 17.08 -23.07
N CYS A 157 11.78 16.84 -23.24
CA CYS A 157 12.29 15.81 -24.16
C CYS A 157 11.88 14.39 -23.73
N ILE A 158 11.80 14.13 -22.41
CA ILE A 158 11.33 12.85 -21.88
C ILE A 158 9.83 12.64 -22.15
N ILE A 159 9.03 13.70 -22.08
CA ILE A 159 7.57 13.64 -22.32
C ILE A 159 7.27 13.45 -23.81
N GLU A 160 8.00 14.11 -24.71
CA GLU A 160 7.86 13.94 -26.17
C GLU A 160 8.25 12.52 -26.62
N VAL A 161 9.31 11.94 -26.03
CA VAL A 161 9.71 10.55 -26.30
C VAL A 161 8.64 9.56 -25.82
N TRP A 162 7.95 9.86 -24.72
CA TRP A 162 6.87 9.02 -24.21
C TRP A 162 5.63 9.07 -25.12
N GLN A 163 5.18 10.26 -25.52
CA GLN A 163 4.04 10.40 -26.44
C GLN A 163 4.30 9.81 -27.84
N SER A 164 5.56 9.80 -28.30
CA SER A 164 5.92 9.15 -29.57
C SER A 164 5.87 7.62 -29.51
N LYS A 165 5.99 7.00 -28.33
CA LYS A 165 5.94 5.54 -28.17
C LYS A 165 4.52 5.00 -28.02
N GLU A 166 3.57 5.84 -27.63
CA GLU A 166 2.17 5.44 -27.41
C GLU A 166 1.31 5.54 -28.68
N ASN A 167 1.84 6.17 -29.73
CA ASN A 167 1.22 6.31 -31.05
C ASN A 167 1.86 5.40 -32.13
N SER A 168 2.60 4.35 -31.74
CA SER A 168 3.17 3.34 -32.65
C SER A 168 2.77 1.92 -32.30
#